data_AF-A0A4Q3J6Z1-F1
#
_entry.id   AF-A0A4Q3J6Z1-F1
#
_cell.length_a   1.000
_cell.length_b   1.000
_cell.length_c   1.000
_cell.angle_alpha   90.00
_cell.angle_beta   90.00
_cell.angle_gamma   90.00
#
_symmetry.space_group_name_H-M   'P 1'
#
loop_
_entity.id
_entity.type
_entity.pdbx_description
1 polymer ?
#
loop_
_entity_poly.entity_id
_entity_poly.type
_entity_poly.pdbx_seq_one_letter_code
_entity_poly.pdbx_strand_id
1 'polypeptide(L)'
;LRDGLGVPVPVGTPDAFLQLPEDPLGDLVSRYARSHGPFTTAEVAARLGLGEAVARQTLQRLAHRGRVLDGEFRPSGSGTEWCDAEVLRKLRRRSLARLRQEIEPVSHDAVARFLPTWQRVGGSLRGVDEVVAAIDQLAGCPVPASALEPLVLAARVRDYEPSMLDELTASGEVIWTGHAPLPGSDGWVSLHLADQAHLTLPEVEGDEPDGLQRAVLDALDPGGAWFFRQLADRVGSTSDADLSSALWELTWKGLVTNDTLAPLRALVRSGTPSHRTRRTPPRLGRTTGGRMPVRTGPPETAGRWALLPDRDGDPTRRAHARAEHLLERHGVVTRGAVPLEEVLGAG
;
A
#
# COMPACT_ATOMS: atom_id res chain seq x y z
N LEU A 1 -26.56 24.29 45.93
CA LEU A 1 -26.87 22.83 45.97
C LEU A 1 -28.29 22.60 46.48
N ARG A 2 -28.56 23.07 47.70
CA ARG A 2 -29.89 23.17 48.32
C ARG A 2 -30.94 23.86 47.46
N ASP A 3 -30.61 25.01 46.86
CA ASP A 3 -31.59 25.86 46.17
C ASP A 3 -32.06 25.30 44.81
N GLY A 4 -31.26 24.44 44.18
CA GLY A 4 -31.66 23.73 42.96
C GLY A 4 -32.61 22.54 43.22
N LEU A 5 -32.66 22.04 44.45
CA LEU A 5 -33.43 20.85 44.85
C LEU A 5 -34.52 21.16 45.90
N GLY A 6 -34.71 22.43 46.28
CA GLY A 6 -35.77 22.88 47.19
C GLY A 6 -35.63 22.41 48.65
N VAL A 7 -34.43 22.07 49.11
CA VAL A 7 -34.22 21.52 50.47
C VAL A 7 -34.21 22.64 51.53
N PRO A 8 -34.96 22.56 52.64
CA PRO A 8 -34.92 23.57 53.71
C PRO A 8 -33.61 23.50 54.51
N VAL A 9 -33.08 24.65 54.97
CA VAL A 9 -31.82 24.70 55.74
C VAL A 9 -32.07 24.72 57.25
N PRO A 10 -31.27 23.96 58.04
CA PRO A 10 -31.33 23.98 59.49
C PRO A 10 -30.97 25.35 60.08
N VAL A 11 -31.62 25.67 61.21
CA VAL A 11 -31.42 26.93 61.94
C VAL A 11 -29.98 26.98 62.51
N GLY A 12 -29.24 28.07 62.27
CA GLY A 12 -27.86 28.26 62.75
C GLY A 12 -26.74 28.12 61.70
N THR A 13 -27.09 28.04 60.41
CA THR A 13 -26.10 27.93 59.32
C THR A 13 -25.40 29.28 59.04
N PRO A 14 -24.05 29.35 59.00
CA PRO A 14 -23.32 30.61 58.76
C PRO A 14 -23.63 31.26 57.40
N ASP A 15 -23.62 32.60 57.33
CA ASP A 15 -24.00 33.39 56.14
C ASP A 15 -23.22 33.04 54.87
N ALA A 16 -21.97 32.60 55.00
CA ALA A 16 -21.15 32.15 53.88
C ALA A 16 -21.74 30.95 53.11
N PHE A 17 -22.62 30.16 53.75
CA PHE A 17 -23.31 29.02 53.16
C PHE A 17 -24.75 29.34 52.73
N LEU A 18 -25.21 30.58 52.92
CA LEU A 18 -26.53 31.07 52.52
C LEU A 18 -26.51 31.84 51.18
N GLN A 19 -25.33 32.10 50.61
CA GLN A 19 -25.19 32.72 49.30
C GLN A 19 -25.68 31.77 48.19
N LEU A 20 -26.72 32.17 47.46
CA LEU A 20 -27.21 31.43 46.30
C LEU A 20 -26.15 31.45 45.19
N PRO A 21 -25.71 30.30 44.67
CA PRO A 21 -24.96 30.25 43.41
C PRO A 21 -25.79 30.82 42.25
N GLU A 22 -25.14 31.39 41.23
CA GLU A 22 -25.83 31.94 40.05
C GLU A 22 -26.56 30.86 39.21
N ASP A 23 -26.04 29.63 39.15
CA ASP A 23 -26.66 28.50 38.42
C ASP A 23 -26.54 27.18 39.22
N PRO A 24 -27.31 27.01 40.31
CA PRO A 24 -27.14 25.88 41.23
C PRO A 24 -27.48 24.53 40.57
N LEU A 25 -28.36 24.52 39.57
CA LEU A 25 -28.69 23.35 38.76
C LEU A 25 -27.59 23.03 37.75
N GLY A 26 -27.06 24.04 37.05
CA GLY A 26 -25.92 23.88 36.15
C GLY A 26 -24.69 23.30 36.87
N ASP A 27 -24.42 23.75 38.10
CA ASP A 27 -23.33 23.23 38.92
C ASP A 27 -23.50 21.76 39.34
N LEU A 28 -24.74 21.34 39.59
CA LEU A 28 -25.07 19.96 39.92
C LEU A 28 -24.84 19.04 38.72
N VAL A 29 -25.41 19.41 37.58
CA VAL A 29 -25.30 18.65 36.33
C VAL A 29 -23.85 18.61 35.84
N SER A 30 -23.11 19.72 35.94
CA SER A 30 -21.68 19.79 35.62
C SER A 30 -20.81 18.91 36.52
N ARG A 31 -21.14 18.79 37.82
CA ARG A 31 -20.47 17.83 38.72
C ARG A 31 -20.77 16.38 38.34
N TYR A 32 -22.02 16.07 38.01
CA TYR A 32 -22.40 14.74 37.55
C TYR A 32 -21.62 14.35 36.29
N ALA A 33 -21.62 15.22 35.27
CA ALA A 33 -20.95 14.99 33.99
C ALA A 33 -19.43 14.77 34.10
N ARG A 34 -18.76 15.40 35.08
CA ARG A 34 -17.31 15.22 35.33
C ARG A 34 -16.93 13.84 35.87
N SER A 35 -17.88 13.09 36.40
CA SER A 35 -17.65 11.78 37.02
C SER A 35 -18.40 10.65 36.32
N HIS A 36 -19.39 10.97 35.50
CA HIS A 36 -20.23 10.03 34.78
C HIS A 36 -20.29 10.48 33.32
N GLY A 37 -19.77 9.68 32.40
CA GLY A 37 -19.82 9.96 30.97
C GLY A 37 -19.37 8.77 30.12
N PRO A 38 -19.98 8.54 28.94
CA PRO A 38 -21.21 9.16 28.42
C PRO A 38 -22.49 8.78 29.20
N PHE A 39 -23.50 9.65 29.24
CA PHE A 39 -24.79 9.42 29.92
C PHE A 39 -25.98 10.05 29.17
N THR A 40 -27.20 9.64 29.46
CA THR A 40 -28.44 10.15 28.86
C THR A 40 -29.13 11.19 29.75
N THR A 41 -30.03 11.98 29.18
CA THR A 41 -30.86 12.94 29.94
C THR A 41 -31.63 12.27 31.08
N ALA A 42 -32.14 11.05 30.85
CA ALA A 42 -32.89 10.29 31.84
C ALA A 42 -32.02 9.86 33.04
N GLU A 43 -30.77 9.44 32.78
CA GLU A 43 -29.83 8.99 33.83
C GLU A 43 -29.50 10.12 34.82
N VAL A 44 -29.23 11.33 34.32
CA VAL A 44 -28.95 12.49 35.19
C VAL A 44 -30.21 12.99 35.91
N ALA A 45 -31.37 12.97 35.25
CA ALA A 45 -32.64 13.36 35.83
C ALA A 45 -33.00 12.46 37.02
N ALA A 46 -32.94 11.14 36.81
CA ALA A 46 -33.19 10.16 37.86
C ALA A 46 -32.18 10.28 39.02
N ARG A 47 -30.89 10.47 38.71
CA ARG A 47 -29.83 10.54 39.74
C ARG A 47 -29.92 11.77 40.63
N LEU A 48 -30.38 12.91 40.08
CA LEU A 48 -30.47 14.18 40.78
C LEU A 48 -31.88 14.50 41.28
N GLY A 49 -32.88 13.65 40.99
CA GLY A 49 -34.27 13.90 41.35
C GLY A 49 -34.91 15.07 40.59
N LEU A 50 -34.46 15.33 39.35
CA LEU A 50 -34.93 16.42 38.50
C LEU A 50 -35.97 15.90 37.50
N GLY A 51 -36.92 16.75 37.11
CA GLY A 51 -37.76 16.48 35.94
C GLY A 51 -36.90 16.43 34.67
N GLU A 52 -37.18 15.48 33.78
CA GLU A 52 -36.35 15.26 32.58
C GLU A 52 -36.24 16.50 31.69
N ALA A 53 -37.32 17.28 31.56
CA ALA A 53 -37.32 18.56 30.83
C ALA A 53 -36.36 19.59 31.44
N VAL A 54 -36.29 19.67 32.78
CA VAL A 54 -35.40 20.59 33.52
C VAL A 54 -33.94 20.16 33.36
N ALA A 55 -33.68 18.85 33.44
CA ALA A 55 -32.35 18.29 33.18
C ALA A 55 -31.91 18.56 31.74
N ARG A 56 -32.80 18.35 30.76
CA ARG A 56 -32.54 18.61 29.33
C ARG A 56 -32.19 20.07 29.06
N GLN A 57 -32.99 21.01 29.58
CA GLN A 57 -32.75 22.44 29.40
C GLN A 57 -31.42 22.88 30.05
N THR A 58 -31.08 22.30 31.19
CA THR A 58 -29.81 22.57 31.88
C THR A 58 -28.62 22.02 31.07
N LEU A 59 -28.74 20.81 30.52
CA LEU A 59 -27.73 20.21 29.64
C LEU A 59 -27.54 21.01 28.35
N GLN A 60 -28.61 21.45 27.69
CA GLN A 60 -28.54 22.31 26.50
C GLN A 60 -27.83 23.64 26.79
N ARG A 61 -28.11 24.27 27.94
CA ARG A 61 -27.41 25.50 28.35
C ARG A 61 -25.92 25.25 28.62
N LEU A 62 -25.58 24.13 29.28
CA LEU A 62 -24.19 23.75 29.50
C LEU A 62 -23.46 23.39 28.20
N ALA A 63 -24.16 22.82 27.23
CA ALA A 63 -23.64 22.51 25.90
C ALA A 63 -23.35 23.77 25.08
N HIS A 64 -24.25 24.76 25.14
CA HIS A 64 -24.02 26.06 24.54
C HIS A 64 -22.78 26.77 25.12
N ARG A 65 -22.48 26.53 26.41
CA ARG A 65 -21.25 27.01 27.08
C ARG A 65 -20.02 26.11 26.84
N GLY A 66 -20.12 25.06 26.03
CA GLY A 66 -19.04 24.13 25.73
C GLY A 66 -18.57 23.26 26.90
N ARG A 67 -19.35 23.17 27.99
CA ARG A 67 -19.01 22.40 29.19
C ARG A 67 -19.33 20.92 29.03
N VAL A 68 -20.44 20.63 28.38
CA VAL A 68 -20.83 19.27 27.97
C VAL A 68 -21.00 19.26 26.45
N LEU A 69 -20.94 18.08 25.86
CA LEU A 69 -21.13 17.84 24.43
C LEU A 69 -22.24 16.82 24.27
N ASP A 70 -23.08 17.01 23.27
CA ASP A 70 -24.08 16.03 22.84
C ASP A 70 -23.58 15.16 21.67
N GLY A 71 -24.09 13.93 21.59
CA GLY A 71 -23.80 13.02 20.49
C GLY A 71 -24.08 11.57 20.83
N GLU A 72 -23.63 10.68 19.96
CA GLU A 72 -23.61 9.22 20.18
C GLU A 72 -22.18 8.80 20.52
N PHE A 73 -21.93 8.49 21.79
CA PHE A 73 -20.57 8.21 22.28
C PHE A 73 -20.37 6.73 22.65
N ARG A 74 -21.45 5.98 22.93
CA ARG A 74 -21.40 4.53 23.20
C ARG A 74 -21.81 3.71 21.96
N PRO A 75 -21.09 2.61 21.61
CA PRO A 75 -21.37 1.80 20.40
C PRO A 75 -22.77 1.16 20.34
N SER A 76 -23.39 0.97 21.51
CA SER A 76 -24.74 0.42 21.69
C SER A 76 -25.71 1.42 22.30
N GLY A 77 -25.38 2.71 22.28
CA GLY A 77 -26.25 3.78 22.76
C GLY A 77 -27.38 4.06 21.78
N SER A 78 -28.56 4.39 22.29
CA SER A 78 -29.69 4.88 21.48
C SER A 78 -30.13 6.24 21.98
N GLY A 79 -30.19 7.23 21.08
CA GLY A 79 -30.61 8.60 21.39
C GLY A 79 -29.46 9.52 21.83
N THR A 80 -29.79 10.78 22.13
CA THR A 80 -28.81 11.82 22.48
C THR A 80 -28.16 11.57 23.83
N GLU A 81 -26.85 11.36 23.82
CA GLU A 81 -26.02 11.27 25.02
C GLU A 81 -25.27 12.58 25.29
N TRP A 82 -24.84 12.75 26.53
CA TRP A 82 -24.08 13.88 27.01
C TRP A 82 -22.77 13.42 27.63
N CYS A 83 -21.72 14.20 27.44
CA CYS A 83 -20.43 13.96 28.09
C CYS A 83 -19.73 15.28 28.41
N ASP A 84 -19.05 15.36 29.55
CA ASP A 84 -18.20 16.52 29.86
C ASP A 84 -17.05 16.63 28.84
N ALA A 85 -16.78 17.84 28.38
CA ALA A 85 -15.81 18.08 27.32
C ALA A 85 -14.36 17.70 27.73
N GLU A 86 -13.98 17.91 29.00
CA GLU A 86 -12.66 17.51 29.51
C GLU A 86 -12.56 15.99 29.66
N VAL A 87 -13.62 15.35 30.16
CA VAL A 87 -13.70 13.88 30.30
C VAL A 87 -13.58 13.22 28.93
N LEU A 88 -14.33 13.68 27.92
CA LEU A 88 -14.25 13.16 26.55
C LEU A 88 -12.84 13.34 25.95
N ARG A 89 -12.21 14.50 26.16
CA ARG A 89 -10.83 14.74 25.71
C ARG A 89 -9.83 13.82 26.39
N LYS A 90 -9.99 13.54 27.69
CA LYS A 90 -9.16 12.59 28.44
C LYS A 90 -9.35 11.15 27.95
N LEU A 91 -10.60 10.73 27.70
CA LEU A 91 -10.93 9.42 27.13
C LEU A 91 -10.32 9.23 25.74
N ARG A 92 -10.46 10.23 24.84
CA ARG A 92 -9.83 10.21 23.51
C ARG A 92 -8.30 10.13 23.61
N ARG A 93 -7.68 10.93 24.48
CA ARG A 93 -6.21 10.92 24.68
C ARG A 93 -5.71 9.57 25.19
N ARG A 94 -6.41 8.95 26.14
CA ARG A 94 -6.06 7.62 26.66
C ARG A 94 -6.26 6.51 25.63
N SER A 95 -7.33 6.59 24.83
CA SER A 95 -7.57 5.63 23.73
C SER A 95 -6.48 5.74 22.67
N LEU A 96 -6.09 6.95 22.30
CA LEU A 96 -4.95 7.22 21.40
C LEU A 96 -3.62 6.77 22.01
N ALA A 97 -3.39 6.99 23.30
CA ALA A 97 -2.16 6.53 23.97
C ALA A 97 -2.05 5.00 24.00
N ARG A 98 -3.17 4.29 24.22
CA ARG A 98 -3.22 2.83 24.15
C ARG A 98 -2.91 2.32 22.74
N LEU A 99 -3.53 2.92 21.72
CA LEU A 99 -3.22 2.62 20.30
C LEU A 99 -1.77 2.95 19.94
N ARG A 100 -1.16 3.95 20.58
CA ARG A 100 0.27 4.28 20.38
C ARG A 100 1.21 3.33 21.09
N GLN A 101 0.82 2.76 22.23
CA GLN A 101 1.60 1.73 22.93
C GLN A 101 1.67 0.41 22.14
N GLU A 102 0.70 0.16 21.25
CA GLU A 102 0.76 -0.94 20.28
C GLU A 102 1.78 -0.65 19.13
N ILE A 103 2.32 0.57 19.05
CA ILE A 103 3.26 1.06 18.02
C ILE A 103 4.52 1.60 18.72
N GLU A 104 5.14 0.81 19.59
CA GLU A 104 6.40 1.21 20.24
C GLU A 104 7.55 1.20 19.21
N PRO A 105 8.40 2.25 19.16
CA PRO A 105 9.55 2.28 18.27
C PRO A 105 10.52 1.12 18.54
N VAL A 106 10.83 0.37 17.48
CA VAL A 106 11.82 -0.72 17.53
C VAL A 106 13.23 -0.13 17.45
N SER A 107 14.18 -0.69 18.21
CA SER A 107 15.58 -0.26 18.16
C SER A 107 16.23 -0.60 16.81
N HIS A 108 17.25 0.17 16.40
CA HIS A 108 17.97 -0.09 15.15
C HIS A 108 18.60 -1.50 15.11
N ASP A 109 19.12 -1.99 16.24
CA ASP A 109 19.69 -3.35 16.34
C ASP A 109 18.66 -4.46 16.19
N ALA A 110 17.42 -4.21 16.59
CA ALA A 110 16.32 -5.14 16.37
C ALA A 110 15.90 -5.14 14.89
N VAL A 111 15.80 -3.96 14.26
CA VAL A 111 15.52 -3.84 12.81
C VAL A 111 16.62 -4.52 11.98
N ALA A 112 17.90 -4.31 12.31
CA ALA A 112 19.03 -4.89 11.59
C ALA A 112 19.06 -6.42 11.63
N ARG A 113 18.62 -7.04 12.74
CA ARG A 113 18.49 -8.51 12.86
C ARG A 113 17.21 -9.04 12.21
N PHE A 114 16.13 -8.27 12.30
CA PHE A 114 14.82 -8.63 11.77
C PHE A 114 14.81 -8.64 10.23
N LEU A 115 15.27 -7.56 9.60
CA LEU A 115 15.09 -7.33 8.16
C LEU A 115 15.64 -8.45 7.27
N PRO A 116 16.88 -8.96 7.44
CA PRO A 116 17.37 -10.04 6.59
C PRO A 116 16.50 -11.30 6.67
N THR A 117 16.04 -11.64 7.88
CA THR A 117 15.16 -12.80 8.11
C THR A 117 13.77 -12.56 7.51
N TRP A 118 13.21 -11.37 7.74
CA TRP A 118 11.91 -10.97 7.21
C TRP A 118 11.89 -10.99 5.69
N GLN A 119 12.94 -10.44 5.07
CA GLN A 119 13.17 -10.40 3.62
C GLN A 119 13.66 -11.74 3.04
N ARG A 120 13.71 -12.79 3.87
CA ARG A 120 14.14 -14.15 3.50
C ARG A 120 15.54 -14.24 2.88
N VAL A 121 16.40 -13.26 3.16
CA VAL A 121 17.79 -13.23 2.65
C VAL A 121 18.60 -14.34 3.33
N GLY A 122 19.24 -15.19 2.54
CA GLY A 122 19.96 -16.37 3.01
C GLY A 122 19.23 -17.70 2.79
N GLY A 123 18.07 -17.67 2.13
CA GLY A 123 17.38 -18.81 1.48
C GLY A 123 17.48 -20.16 2.19
N SER A 124 16.51 -20.46 3.07
CA SER A 124 16.34 -21.82 3.62
C SER A 124 15.49 -22.72 2.72
N LEU A 125 14.60 -22.12 1.92
CA LEU A 125 13.59 -22.79 1.11
C LEU A 125 13.92 -22.69 -0.39
N ARG A 126 13.33 -23.56 -1.22
CA ARG A 126 13.64 -23.75 -2.65
C ARG A 126 12.39 -24.00 -3.48
N GLY A 127 12.51 -23.78 -4.80
CA GLY A 127 11.49 -24.12 -5.79
C GLY A 127 10.61 -22.93 -6.20
N VAL A 128 9.64 -23.21 -7.07
CA VAL A 128 8.77 -22.21 -7.69
C VAL A 128 7.90 -21.49 -6.64
N ASP A 129 7.35 -22.22 -5.66
CA ASP A 129 6.55 -21.64 -4.57
C ASP A 129 7.31 -20.54 -3.79
N GLU A 130 8.62 -20.72 -3.61
CA GLU A 130 9.45 -19.72 -2.94
C GLU A 130 9.76 -18.52 -3.82
N VAL A 131 9.79 -18.70 -5.13
CA VAL A 131 9.87 -17.59 -6.08
C VAL A 131 8.58 -16.77 -5.99
N VAL A 132 7.40 -17.41 -5.97
CA VAL A 132 6.11 -16.73 -5.79
C VAL A 132 6.10 -15.96 -4.47
N ALA A 133 6.49 -16.60 -3.35
CA ALA A 133 6.52 -15.95 -2.06
C ALA A 133 7.49 -14.75 -2.00
N ALA A 134 8.64 -14.83 -2.70
CA ALA A 134 9.58 -13.73 -2.82
C ALA A 134 9.03 -12.58 -3.70
N ILE A 135 8.30 -12.91 -4.77
CA ILE A 135 7.64 -11.94 -5.64
C ILE A 135 6.53 -11.22 -4.89
N ASP A 136 5.68 -11.95 -4.18
CA ASP A 136 4.58 -11.41 -3.36
C ASP A 136 5.10 -10.35 -2.38
N GLN A 137 6.13 -10.70 -1.60
CA GLN A 137 6.76 -9.76 -0.66
C GLN A 137 7.37 -8.51 -1.34
N LEU A 138 7.80 -8.64 -2.59
CA LEU A 138 8.46 -7.58 -3.36
C LEU A 138 7.55 -6.99 -4.44
N ALA A 139 6.25 -7.27 -4.45
CA ALA A 139 5.39 -6.97 -5.59
C ALA A 139 5.36 -5.45 -5.86
N GLY A 140 5.69 -5.06 -7.08
CA GLY A 140 5.82 -3.65 -7.47
C GLY A 140 7.04 -2.90 -6.92
N CYS A 141 8.00 -3.58 -6.27
CA CYS A 141 9.27 -2.97 -5.87
C CYS A 141 10.19 -2.82 -7.10
N PRO A 142 10.58 -1.60 -7.51
CA PRO A 142 11.48 -1.41 -8.63
C PRO A 142 12.90 -1.85 -8.29
N VAL A 143 13.47 -2.70 -9.13
CA VAL A 143 14.87 -3.15 -9.03
C VAL A 143 15.55 -3.09 -10.40
N PRO A 144 16.89 -2.94 -10.47
CA PRO A 144 17.58 -3.01 -11.75
C PRO A 144 17.41 -4.41 -12.37
N ALA A 145 17.10 -4.49 -13.65
CA ALA A 145 16.92 -5.75 -14.38
C ALA A 145 18.15 -6.64 -14.26
N SER A 146 19.35 -6.06 -14.30
CA SER A 146 20.61 -6.77 -14.08
C SER A 146 20.80 -7.35 -12.67
N ALA A 147 20.07 -6.86 -11.68
CA ALA A 147 20.13 -7.30 -10.28
C ALA A 147 18.99 -8.26 -9.90
N LEU A 148 17.86 -8.21 -10.60
CA LEU A 148 16.64 -8.96 -10.28
C LEU A 148 16.89 -10.45 -9.99
N GLU A 149 17.35 -11.20 -10.98
CA GLU A 149 17.60 -12.63 -10.79
C GLU A 149 18.83 -12.92 -9.90
N PRO A 150 20.02 -12.34 -10.15
CA PRO A 150 21.25 -12.77 -9.46
C PRO A 150 21.43 -12.19 -8.05
N LEU A 151 20.83 -11.05 -7.72
CA LEU A 151 21.01 -10.38 -6.42
C LEU A 151 19.73 -10.34 -5.59
N VAL A 152 18.54 -10.32 -6.22
CA VAL A 152 17.27 -10.24 -5.50
C VAL A 152 16.68 -11.64 -5.29
N LEU A 153 16.44 -12.40 -6.37
CA LEU A 153 15.83 -13.72 -6.29
C LEU A 153 16.81 -14.79 -5.78
N ALA A 154 18.03 -14.85 -6.34
CA ALA A 154 19.03 -15.83 -5.91
C ALA A 154 19.52 -15.63 -4.46
N ALA A 155 19.34 -14.45 -3.87
CA ALA A 155 19.62 -14.20 -2.46
C ALA A 155 18.51 -14.73 -1.51
N ARG A 156 17.30 -14.94 -2.04
CA ARG A 156 16.10 -15.35 -1.29
C ARG A 156 15.73 -16.81 -1.51
N VAL A 157 15.94 -17.32 -2.72
CA VAL A 157 15.55 -18.67 -3.12
C VAL A 157 16.79 -19.52 -3.31
N ARG A 158 16.89 -20.61 -2.54
CA ARG A 158 18.02 -21.54 -2.66
C ARG A 158 17.98 -22.25 -4.02
N ASP A 159 19.16 -22.35 -4.64
CA ASP A 159 19.34 -22.98 -5.95
C ASP A 159 18.41 -22.38 -7.03
N TYR A 160 18.17 -21.07 -6.98
CA TYR A 160 17.38 -20.36 -7.98
C TYR A 160 17.90 -20.61 -9.39
N GLU A 161 17.01 -21.03 -10.28
CA GLU A 161 17.27 -21.14 -11.72
C GLU A 161 16.28 -20.25 -12.49
N PRO A 162 16.70 -19.56 -13.57
CA PRO A 162 15.83 -18.71 -14.38
C PRO A 162 14.55 -19.39 -14.90
N SER A 163 14.60 -20.72 -15.10
CA SER A 163 13.46 -21.54 -15.49
C SER A 163 12.29 -21.48 -14.52
N MET A 164 12.55 -21.26 -13.22
CA MET A 164 11.50 -21.15 -12.20
C MET A 164 10.64 -19.90 -12.42
N LEU A 165 11.26 -18.78 -12.77
CA LEU A 165 10.54 -17.54 -13.11
C LEU A 165 9.92 -17.60 -14.51
N ASP A 166 10.59 -18.29 -15.45
CA ASP A 166 10.04 -18.49 -16.79
C ASP A 166 8.75 -19.31 -16.75
N GLU A 167 8.65 -20.31 -15.88
CA GLU A 167 7.42 -21.09 -15.65
C GLU A 167 6.26 -20.20 -15.18
N LEU A 168 6.51 -19.31 -14.22
CA LEU A 168 5.50 -18.39 -13.66
C LEU A 168 5.05 -17.31 -14.65
N THR A 169 5.97 -16.82 -15.48
CA THR A 169 5.62 -15.82 -16.50
C THR A 169 4.90 -16.44 -17.69
N ALA A 170 5.33 -17.64 -18.13
CA ALA A 170 4.69 -18.34 -19.24
C ALA A 170 3.29 -18.89 -18.90
N SER A 171 3.06 -19.26 -17.63
CA SER A 171 1.73 -19.64 -17.11
C SER A 171 0.80 -18.45 -16.88
N GLY A 172 1.35 -17.22 -16.86
CA GLY A 172 0.61 -16.00 -16.58
C GLY A 172 0.32 -15.75 -15.11
N GLU A 173 0.99 -16.47 -14.19
CA GLU A 173 0.90 -16.23 -12.74
C GLU A 173 1.66 -14.98 -12.31
N VAL A 174 2.74 -14.65 -13.03
CA VAL A 174 3.58 -13.48 -12.78
C VAL A 174 3.63 -12.58 -14.01
N ILE A 175 3.48 -11.28 -13.77
CA ILE A 175 3.63 -10.21 -14.75
C ILE A 175 4.86 -9.38 -14.37
N TRP A 176 5.60 -8.88 -15.35
CA TRP A 176 6.69 -7.92 -15.14
C TRP A 176 6.42 -6.62 -15.90
N THR A 177 6.93 -5.50 -15.39
CA THR A 177 6.84 -4.19 -16.05
C THR A 177 8.18 -3.48 -15.97
N GLY A 178 8.48 -2.67 -16.98
CA GLY A 178 9.52 -1.66 -16.91
C GLY A 178 9.01 -0.38 -16.26
N HIS A 179 9.93 0.43 -15.74
CA HIS A 179 9.66 1.76 -15.16
C HIS A 179 10.48 2.87 -15.81
N ALA A 180 11.77 2.60 -16.05
CA ALA A 180 12.68 3.55 -16.66
C ALA A 180 13.95 2.85 -17.15
N PRO A 181 14.57 3.32 -18.24
CA PRO A 181 15.86 2.79 -18.69
C PRO A 181 17.00 3.22 -17.77
N LEU A 182 18.02 2.38 -17.66
CA LEU A 182 19.31 2.68 -17.03
C LEU A 182 20.44 2.64 -18.08
N PRO A 183 21.56 3.34 -17.86
CA PRO A 183 22.70 3.28 -18.77
C PRO A 183 23.19 1.84 -19.00
N GLY A 184 23.66 1.56 -20.23
CA GLY A 184 24.29 0.28 -20.54
C GLY A 184 23.34 -0.90 -20.79
N SER A 185 22.15 -0.62 -21.35
CA SER A 185 21.11 -1.61 -21.68
C SER A 185 20.50 -2.30 -20.47
N ASP A 186 20.33 -1.54 -19.39
CA ASP A 186 19.66 -1.98 -18.16
C ASP A 186 18.39 -1.15 -17.95
N GLY A 187 17.61 -1.45 -16.92
CA GLY A 187 16.41 -0.69 -16.61
C GLY A 187 15.81 -1.07 -15.27
N TRP A 188 14.99 -0.19 -14.71
CA TRP A 188 14.17 -0.49 -13.54
C TRP A 188 12.99 -1.36 -13.96
N VAL A 189 12.83 -2.49 -13.28
CA VAL A 189 11.73 -3.44 -13.49
C VAL A 189 11.12 -3.84 -12.16
N SER A 190 9.86 -4.26 -12.16
CA SER A 190 9.24 -4.92 -11.02
C SER A 190 8.46 -6.15 -11.46
N LEU A 191 8.25 -7.07 -10.51
CA LEU A 191 7.42 -8.26 -10.66
C LEU A 191 6.12 -8.08 -9.89
N HIS A 192 5.06 -8.69 -10.39
CA HIS A 192 3.71 -8.62 -9.86
C HIS A 192 3.04 -9.98 -9.96
N LEU A 193 2.30 -10.40 -8.94
CA LEU A 193 1.35 -11.49 -9.09
C LEU A 193 0.19 -11.01 -9.97
N ALA A 194 -0.25 -11.84 -10.90
CA ALA A 194 -1.23 -11.45 -11.91
C ALA A 194 -2.58 -11.04 -11.30
N ASP A 195 -2.99 -11.69 -10.21
CA ASP A 195 -4.22 -11.38 -9.47
C ASP A 195 -4.15 -10.05 -8.71
N GLN A 196 -2.95 -9.57 -8.36
CA GLN A 196 -2.71 -8.31 -7.66
C GLN A 196 -2.18 -7.19 -8.56
N ALA A 197 -1.88 -7.46 -9.84
CA ALA A 197 -1.26 -6.50 -10.75
C ALA A 197 -2.07 -5.20 -10.89
N HIS A 198 -3.40 -5.28 -10.91
CA HIS A 198 -4.29 -4.12 -10.97
C HIS A 198 -4.10 -3.13 -9.78
N LEU A 199 -3.61 -3.60 -8.63
CA LEU A 199 -3.36 -2.76 -7.45
C LEU A 199 -1.89 -2.32 -7.34
N THR A 200 -0.96 -3.19 -7.75
CA THR A 200 0.48 -3.01 -7.53
C THR A 200 1.21 -2.34 -8.68
N LEU A 201 0.62 -2.31 -9.89
CA LEU A 201 1.20 -1.58 -11.03
C LEU A 201 1.26 -0.07 -10.73
N PRO A 202 2.36 0.60 -11.09
CA PRO A 202 2.49 2.05 -10.95
C PRO A 202 1.53 2.77 -11.89
N GLU A 203 1.21 4.02 -11.58
CA GLU A 203 0.51 4.88 -12.54
C GLU A 203 1.40 5.10 -13.77
N VAL A 204 0.77 5.20 -14.94
CA VAL A 204 1.50 5.50 -16.16
C VAL A 204 1.81 6.99 -16.14
N GLU A 205 3.09 7.30 -16.03
CA GLU A 205 3.62 8.66 -16.14
C GLU A 205 4.44 8.76 -17.43
N GLY A 206 4.35 9.89 -18.14
CA GLY A 206 5.20 10.16 -19.30
C GLY A 206 4.51 10.86 -20.46
N ASP A 207 5.31 11.15 -21.48
CA ASP A 207 4.86 11.83 -22.70
C ASP A 207 3.93 10.97 -23.54
N GLU A 208 3.03 11.63 -24.27
CA GLU A 208 2.14 11.00 -25.23
C GLU A 208 2.93 10.10 -26.19
N PRO A 209 2.43 8.88 -26.51
CA PRO A 209 3.12 8.00 -27.41
C PRO A 209 3.23 8.59 -28.82
N ASP A 210 4.36 8.38 -29.49
CA ASP A 210 4.54 8.81 -30.87
C ASP A 210 3.65 8.03 -31.86
N GLY A 211 3.79 8.30 -33.15
CA GLY A 211 2.96 7.64 -34.18
C GLY A 211 3.14 6.13 -34.26
N LEU A 212 4.37 5.62 -34.11
CA LEU A 212 4.65 4.19 -34.16
C LEU A 212 4.25 3.50 -32.86
N GLN A 213 4.53 4.14 -31.72
CA GLN A 213 4.10 3.68 -30.40
C GLN A 213 2.58 3.58 -30.31
N ARG A 214 1.83 4.59 -30.81
CA ARG A 214 0.35 4.53 -30.90
C ARG A 214 -0.12 3.37 -31.78
N ALA A 215 0.49 3.18 -32.95
CA ALA A 215 0.13 2.06 -33.83
C ALA A 215 0.37 0.69 -33.16
N VAL A 216 1.43 0.56 -32.35
CA VAL A 216 1.69 -0.63 -31.54
C VAL A 216 0.62 -0.81 -30.46
N LEU A 217 0.28 0.24 -29.71
CA LEU A 217 -0.78 0.17 -28.70
C LEU A 217 -2.13 -0.21 -29.32
N ASP A 218 -2.53 0.44 -30.42
CA ASP A 218 -3.76 0.12 -31.16
C ASP A 218 -3.76 -1.31 -31.71
N ALA A 219 -2.59 -1.85 -32.07
CA ALA A 219 -2.46 -3.22 -32.52
C ALA A 219 -2.67 -4.23 -31.38
N LEU A 220 -2.30 -3.88 -30.15
CA LEU A 220 -2.42 -4.71 -28.95
C LEU A 220 -3.77 -4.52 -28.21
N ASP A 221 -4.44 -3.38 -28.37
CA ASP A 221 -5.69 -2.99 -27.69
C ASP A 221 -6.85 -4.00 -27.83
N PRO A 222 -7.08 -4.63 -28.99
CA PRO A 222 -8.12 -5.66 -29.13
C PRO A 222 -7.89 -6.91 -28.26
N GLY A 223 -6.74 -6.98 -27.57
CA GLY A 223 -6.36 -8.02 -26.64
C GLY A 223 -5.46 -9.09 -27.25
N GLY A 224 -4.90 -9.91 -26.35
CA GLY A 224 -4.01 -11.01 -26.68
C GLY A 224 -2.52 -10.62 -26.72
N ALA A 225 -1.67 -11.63 -26.86
CA ALA A 225 -0.22 -11.49 -26.90
C ALA A 225 0.34 -11.90 -28.26
N TRP A 226 1.23 -11.10 -28.82
CA TRP A 226 1.68 -11.22 -30.22
C TRP A 226 3.19 -11.42 -30.31
N PHE A 227 3.63 -12.33 -31.19
CA PHE A 227 5.05 -12.42 -31.52
C PHE A 227 5.49 -11.19 -32.32
N PHE A 228 6.76 -10.79 -32.17
CA PHE A 228 7.33 -9.59 -32.82
C PHE A 228 7.01 -9.48 -34.32
N ARG A 229 7.13 -10.56 -35.10
CA ARG A 229 6.84 -10.54 -36.54
C ARG A 229 5.36 -10.33 -36.86
N GLN A 230 4.46 -10.89 -36.04
CA GLN A 230 3.03 -10.67 -36.22
C GLN A 230 2.66 -9.22 -35.93
N LEU A 231 3.31 -8.62 -34.91
CA LEU A 231 3.15 -7.22 -34.59
C LEU A 231 3.69 -6.33 -35.72
N ALA A 232 4.88 -6.62 -36.24
CA ALA A 232 5.47 -5.91 -37.37
C ALA A 232 4.55 -5.89 -38.60
N ASP A 233 4.01 -7.06 -38.97
CA ASP A 233 3.06 -7.19 -40.09
C ASP A 233 1.78 -6.37 -39.83
N ARG A 234 1.29 -6.34 -38.57
CA ARG A 234 0.06 -5.66 -38.18
C ARG A 234 0.19 -4.14 -38.16
N VAL A 235 1.32 -3.61 -37.72
CA VAL A 235 1.60 -2.16 -37.72
C VAL A 235 2.18 -1.68 -39.05
N GLY A 236 2.50 -2.60 -39.97
CA GLY A 236 3.13 -2.29 -41.26
C GLY A 236 4.57 -1.78 -41.14
N SER A 237 5.28 -2.11 -40.05
CA SER A 237 6.67 -1.69 -39.87
C SER A 237 7.61 -2.54 -40.71
N THR A 238 8.50 -1.89 -41.45
CA THR A 238 9.56 -2.52 -42.24
C THR A 238 10.92 -2.48 -41.55
N SER A 239 11.01 -1.80 -40.40
CA SER A 239 12.24 -1.59 -39.64
C SER A 239 12.16 -2.32 -38.30
N ASP A 240 12.92 -3.42 -38.18
CA ASP A 240 13.01 -4.19 -36.94
C ASP A 240 13.61 -3.35 -35.80
N ALA A 241 14.54 -2.46 -36.12
CA ALA A 241 15.20 -1.60 -35.14
C ALA A 241 14.21 -0.59 -34.55
N ASP A 242 13.42 0.09 -35.40
CA ASP A 242 12.46 1.10 -34.93
C ASP A 242 11.32 0.45 -34.13
N LEU A 243 10.83 -0.72 -34.57
CA LEU A 243 9.80 -1.45 -33.82
C LEU A 243 10.33 -1.99 -32.49
N SER A 244 11.57 -2.50 -32.46
CA SER A 244 12.22 -2.95 -31.21
C SER A 244 12.38 -1.76 -30.25
N SER A 245 12.84 -0.60 -30.73
CA SER A 245 12.95 0.62 -29.92
C SER A 245 11.60 1.05 -29.35
N ALA A 246 10.56 1.11 -30.20
CA ALA A 246 9.22 1.50 -29.78
C ALA A 246 8.63 0.55 -28.72
N LEU A 247 8.83 -0.77 -28.86
CA LEU A 247 8.40 -1.75 -27.85
C LEU A 247 9.10 -1.55 -26.51
N TRP A 248 10.41 -1.34 -26.52
CA TRP A 248 11.17 -1.11 -25.29
C TRP A 248 10.83 0.23 -24.64
N GLU A 249 10.64 1.30 -25.43
CA GLU A 249 10.16 2.59 -24.92
C GLU A 249 8.77 2.47 -24.27
N LEU A 250 7.83 1.74 -24.88
CA LEU A 250 6.53 1.44 -24.28
C LEU A 250 6.63 0.56 -23.03
N THR A 251 7.60 -0.35 -23.00
CA THR A 251 7.89 -1.19 -21.82
C THR A 251 8.39 -0.34 -20.66
N TRP A 252 9.28 0.63 -20.94
CA TRP A 252 9.78 1.56 -19.93
C TRP A 252 8.70 2.54 -19.47
N LYS A 253 7.76 2.92 -20.34
CA LYS A 253 6.55 3.67 -19.95
C LYS A 253 5.53 2.84 -19.13
N GLY A 254 5.80 1.56 -18.87
CA GLY A 254 4.89 0.69 -18.13
C GLY A 254 3.55 0.43 -18.84
N LEU A 255 3.55 0.43 -20.18
CA LEU A 255 2.37 0.19 -21.02
C LEU A 255 2.32 -1.22 -21.61
N VAL A 256 3.48 -1.78 -21.91
CA VAL A 256 3.63 -3.06 -22.60
C VAL A 256 4.47 -4.02 -21.75
N THR A 257 4.15 -5.31 -21.82
CA THR A 257 4.87 -6.41 -21.16
C THR A 257 5.11 -7.57 -22.14
N ASN A 258 5.79 -8.61 -21.65
CA ASN A 258 6.08 -9.84 -22.37
C ASN A 258 5.81 -11.07 -21.48
N ASP A 259 5.38 -12.17 -22.08
CA ASP A 259 5.09 -13.43 -21.39
C ASP A 259 6.33 -14.21 -20.89
N THR A 260 7.54 -13.67 -21.10
CA THR A 260 8.79 -14.22 -20.58
C THR A 260 9.80 -13.10 -20.27
N LEU A 261 10.77 -13.38 -19.40
CA LEU A 261 11.93 -12.50 -19.18
C LEU A 261 13.06 -12.70 -20.22
N ALA A 262 12.93 -13.66 -21.14
CA ALA A 262 13.92 -13.88 -22.20
C ALA A 262 14.35 -12.61 -22.97
N PRO A 263 13.43 -11.73 -23.45
CA PRO A 263 13.82 -10.48 -24.12
C PRO A 263 14.58 -9.53 -23.19
N LEU A 264 14.18 -9.40 -21.92
CA LEU A 264 14.86 -8.58 -20.92
C LEU A 264 16.28 -9.07 -20.65
N ARG A 265 16.46 -10.39 -20.48
CA ARG A 265 17.78 -11.00 -20.32
C ARG A 265 18.65 -10.78 -21.56
N ALA A 266 18.07 -10.83 -22.76
CA ALA A 266 18.80 -10.58 -24.00
C ALA A 266 19.25 -9.11 -24.11
N LEU A 267 18.38 -8.16 -23.77
CA LEU A 267 18.70 -6.73 -23.71
C LEU A 267 19.86 -6.46 -22.74
N VAL A 268 19.73 -6.89 -21.48
CA VAL A 268 20.76 -6.71 -20.45
C VAL A 268 22.11 -7.33 -20.85
N ARG A 269 22.07 -8.47 -21.55
CA ARG A 269 23.28 -9.16 -22.02
C ARG A 269 23.96 -8.48 -23.22
N SER A 270 23.23 -7.71 -24.03
CA SER A 270 23.79 -6.98 -25.17
C SER A 270 24.63 -5.76 -24.77
N GLY A 271 24.40 -5.19 -23.58
CA GLY A 271 25.06 -3.98 -23.10
C GLY A 271 26.08 -4.19 -21.98
N THR A 272 26.33 -3.11 -21.24
CA THR A 272 27.18 -3.06 -20.03
C THR A 272 26.31 -2.80 -18.80
N PRO A 273 25.74 -3.83 -18.18
CA PRO A 273 24.75 -3.65 -17.13
C PRO A 273 25.31 -2.96 -15.88
N SER A 274 24.42 -2.35 -15.10
CA SER A 274 24.76 -1.66 -13.86
C SER A 274 25.38 -2.61 -12.84
N HIS A 275 24.87 -3.84 -12.78
CA HIS A 275 25.38 -4.90 -11.91
C HIS A 275 26.09 -5.98 -12.73
N ARG A 276 27.39 -6.16 -12.46
CA ARG A 276 28.18 -7.24 -13.07
C ARG A 276 28.14 -8.47 -12.18
N THR A 277 27.59 -9.55 -12.70
CA THR A 277 27.52 -10.83 -11.99
C THR A 277 28.47 -11.83 -12.62
N ARG A 278 29.08 -12.67 -11.77
CA ARG A 278 30.06 -13.65 -12.20
C ARG A 278 29.37 -14.73 -13.02
N ARG A 279 29.76 -14.86 -14.30
CA ARG A 279 29.22 -15.85 -15.23
C ARG A 279 29.40 -17.27 -14.68
N THR A 280 28.31 -18.01 -14.52
CA THR A 280 28.38 -19.47 -14.40
C THR A 280 28.71 -20.02 -15.79
N PRO A 281 29.78 -20.80 -15.96
CA PRO A 281 30.09 -21.40 -17.25
C PRO A 281 28.91 -22.27 -17.71
N PRO A 282 28.56 -22.25 -19.01
CA PRO A 282 27.46 -23.06 -19.52
C PRO A 282 27.74 -24.53 -19.19
N ARG A 283 26.85 -25.16 -18.40
CA ARG A 283 26.87 -26.61 -18.25
C ARG A 283 26.60 -27.18 -19.65
N LEU A 284 27.44 -28.09 -20.13
CA LEU A 284 27.27 -28.79 -21.41
C LEU A 284 25.98 -29.66 -21.32
N GLY A 285 24.83 -29.03 -21.48
CA GLY A 285 23.54 -29.67 -21.68
C GLY A 285 23.33 -29.87 -23.17
N ARG A 286 23.06 -31.12 -23.56
CA ARG A 286 22.89 -31.60 -24.94
C ARG A 286 21.80 -30.78 -25.66
N THR A 287 22.21 -29.79 -26.47
CA THR A 287 21.31 -29.13 -27.41
C THR A 287 21.01 -30.12 -28.54
N THR A 288 19.84 -30.74 -28.47
CA THR A 288 19.26 -31.44 -29.62
C THR A 288 19.12 -30.45 -30.76
N GLY A 289 19.86 -30.69 -31.84
CA GLY A 289 19.85 -29.90 -33.07
C GLY A 289 18.51 -29.92 -33.78
N GLY A 290 17.57 -29.12 -33.29
CA GLY A 290 16.37 -28.71 -34.01
C GLY A 290 16.68 -27.46 -34.82
N ARG A 291 16.49 -27.52 -36.13
CA ARG A 291 16.55 -26.40 -37.06
C ARG A 291 15.52 -25.35 -36.62
N MET A 292 15.97 -24.28 -35.96
CA MET A 292 15.08 -23.22 -35.46
C MET A 292 14.39 -22.51 -36.63
N PRO A 293 13.08 -22.24 -36.56
CA PRO A 293 12.38 -21.54 -37.63
C PRO A 293 12.96 -20.13 -37.84
N VAL A 294 13.25 -19.82 -39.11
CA VAL A 294 14.02 -18.67 -39.63
C VAL A 294 13.21 -17.35 -39.61
N ARG A 295 12.27 -17.17 -38.68
CA ARG A 295 11.41 -15.95 -38.63
C ARG A 295 11.36 -15.32 -37.24
N THR A 296 12.51 -15.23 -36.56
CA THR A 296 12.58 -14.51 -35.29
C THR A 296 12.92 -13.03 -35.51
N GLY A 297 12.34 -12.14 -34.70
CA GLY A 297 12.84 -10.77 -34.56
C GLY A 297 14.20 -10.75 -33.86
N PRO A 298 14.73 -9.56 -33.53
CA PRO A 298 15.89 -9.42 -32.66
C PRO A 298 15.75 -10.23 -31.35
N PRO A 299 16.83 -10.78 -30.75
CA PRO A 299 16.75 -11.60 -29.53
C PRO A 299 16.05 -10.92 -28.34
N GLU A 300 16.23 -9.61 -28.21
CA GLU A 300 15.58 -8.73 -27.23
C GLU A 300 14.09 -8.49 -27.51
N THR A 301 13.54 -9.10 -28.54
CA THR A 301 12.11 -9.06 -28.90
C THR A 301 11.41 -10.42 -28.83
N ALA A 302 12.10 -11.45 -28.30
CA ALA A 302 11.55 -12.79 -28.14
C ALA A 302 10.30 -12.81 -27.23
N GLY A 303 9.52 -13.89 -27.34
CA GLY A 303 8.27 -14.03 -26.59
C GLY A 303 7.08 -13.34 -27.26
N ARG A 304 5.98 -13.23 -26.51
CA ARG A 304 4.74 -12.60 -26.94
C ARG A 304 4.54 -11.30 -26.16
N TRP A 305 4.35 -10.22 -26.89
CA TRP A 305 4.14 -8.87 -26.38
C TRP A 305 2.66 -8.58 -26.22
N ALA A 306 2.29 -7.95 -25.11
CA ALA A 306 0.91 -7.63 -24.76
C ALA A 306 0.84 -6.31 -23.99
N LEU A 307 -0.35 -5.70 -23.95
CA LEU A 307 -0.61 -4.59 -23.02
C LEU A 307 -0.56 -5.11 -21.57
N LEU A 308 -0.08 -4.25 -20.67
CA LEU A 308 -0.25 -4.48 -19.25
C LEU A 308 -1.74 -4.37 -18.87
N PRO A 309 -2.19 -5.11 -17.83
CA PRO A 309 -3.58 -5.05 -17.39
C PRO A 309 -3.94 -3.67 -16.87
N ASP A 310 -5.24 -3.37 -16.90
CA ASP A 310 -5.77 -2.14 -16.33
C ASP A 310 -5.48 -2.05 -14.84
N ARG A 311 -5.15 -0.84 -14.39
CA ARG A 311 -5.04 -0.54 -12.97
C ARG A 311 -6.42 -0.30 -12.38
N ASP A 312 -6.56 -0.58 -11.10
CA ASP A 312 -7.77 -0.24 -10.37
C ASP A 312 -8.00 1.28 -10.37
N GLY A 313 -9.16 1.72 -10.84
CA GLY A 313 -9.51 3.14 -10.93
C GLY A 313 -9.85 3.81 -9.60
N ASP A 314 -9.97 3.06 -8.50
CA ASP A 314 -10.26 3.61 -7.17
C ASP A 314 -8.96 3.94 -6.42
N PRO A 315 -8.63 5.23 -6.23
CA PRO A 315 -7.41 5.65 -5.55
C PRO A 315 -7.36 5.19 -4.09
N THR A 316 -8.52 4.98 -3.44
CA THR A 316 -8.59 4.52 -2.05
C THR A 316 -8.16 3.06 -1.94
N ARG A 317 -8.65 2.21 -2.85
CA ARG A 317 -8.27 0.79 -2.88
C ARG A 317 -6.79 0.61 -3.20
N ARG A 318 -6.26 1.38 -4.15
CA ARG A 318 -4.82 1.36 -4.46
C ARG A 318 -3.96 1.87 -3.30
N ALA A 319 -4.35 2.97 -2.65
CA ALA A 319 -3.63 3.49 -1.48
C ALA A 319 -3.64 2.50 -0.31
N HIS A 320 -4.76 1.83 -0.07
CA HIS A 320 -4.88 0.78 0.94
C HIS A 320 -3.96 -0.41 0.63
N ALA A 321 -4.04 -0.96 -0.59
CA ALA A 321 -3.19 -2.08 -1.03
C ALA A 321 -1.69 -1.74 -0.96
N ARG A 322 -1.32 -0.50 -1.33
CA ARG A 322 0.06 -0.01 -1.21
C ARG A 322 0.52 0.04 0.24
N ALA A 323 -0.34 0.46 1.16
CA ALA A 323 -0.02 0.47 2.59
C ALA A 323 0.16 -0.95 3.15
N GLU A 324 -0.68 -1.90 2.74
CA GLU A 324 -0.54 -3.32 3.12
C GLU A 324 0.76 -3.91 2.57
N HIS A 325 1.07 -3.70 1.28
CA HIS A 325 2.33 -4.16 0.69
C HIS A 325 3.56 -3.56 1.36
N LEU A 326 3.53 -2.28 1.75
CA LEU A 326 4.62 -1.66 2.50
C LEU A 326 4.80 -2.32 3.87
N LEU A 327 3.70 -2.69 4.54
CA LEU A 327 3.75 -3.38 5.83
C LEU A 327 4.28 -4.81 5.67
N GLU A 328 3.79 -5.57 4.69
CA GLU A 328 4.23 -6.93 4.40
C GLU A 328 5.69 -6.99 3.96
N ARG A 329 6.13 -6.01 3.18
CA ARG A 329 7.52 -5.91 2.71
C ARG A 329 8.47 -5.51 3.83
N HIS A 330 8.19 -4.42 4.53
CA HIS A 330 9.16 -3.86 5.47
C HIS A 330 9.05 -4.48 6.87
N GLY A 331 7.85 -4.94 7.26
CA GLY A 331 7.51 -5.42 8.60
C GLY A 331 7.56 -4.34 9.69
N VAL A 332 8.48 -3.39 9.58
CA VAL A 332 8.65 -2.22 10.45
C VAL A 332 8.67 -0.97 9.57
N VAL A 333 7.64 -0.12 9.71
CA VAL A 333 7.53 1.11 8.93
C VAL A 333 8.38 2.20 9.58
N THR A 334 9.38 2.67 8.85
CA THR A 334 10.19 3.83 9.24
C THR A 334 9.86 5.01 8.34
N ARG A 335 10.00 6.26 8.83
CA ARG A 335 9.76 7.46 8.01
C ARG A 335 10.62 7.53 6.74
N GLY A 336 11.75 6.80 6.69
CA GLY A 336 12.66 6.79 5.55
C GLY A 336 12.41 5.66 4.54
N ALA A 337 11.63 4.63 4.89
CA ALA A 337 11.41 3.49 3.99
C ALA A 337 10.47 3.83 2.82
N VAL A 338 9.41 4.61 3.09
CA VAL A 338 8.39 4.96 2.08
C VAL A 338 8.93 5.91 1.00
N PRO A 339 9.67 7.01 1.33
CA PRO A 339 10.23 7.89 0.31
C PRO A 339 11.30 7.20 -0.57
N LEU A 340 11.99 6.18 -0.04
CA LEU A 340 13.03 5.47 -0.80
C LEU A 340 12.43 4.70 -1.98
N GLU A 341 11.21 4.18 -1.84
CA GLU A 341 10.51 3.48 -2.92
C GLU A 341 9.88 4.44 -3.94
N GLU A 342 9.43 5.62 -3.51
CA GLU A 342 8.91 6.66 -4.42
C GLU A 342 10.01 7.25 -5.30
N VAL A 343 11.20 7.47 -4.73
CA VAL A 343 12.35 8.03 -5.46
C VAL A 343 12.89 7.06 -6.52
N LEU A 344 12.70 5.75 -6.36
CA LEU A 344 13.17 4.74 -7.32
C LEU A 344 12.18 4.50 -8.47
N GLY A 345 10.91 4.90 -8.31
CA GLY A 345 9.87 4.77 -9.34
C GLY A 345 9.54 6.06 -10.11
N ALA A 346 9.95 7.23 -9.61
CA ALA A 346 9.64 8.55 -10.19
C ALA A 346 10.81 9.16 -11.01
N GLY A 347 11.71 8.31 -11.53
CA GLY A 347 12.96 8.72 -12.17
C GLY A 347 12.95 8.64 -13.68
#